data_AF-A0AAD5TIS8-F1
#
_entry.id   AF-A0AAD5TIS8-F1
#
_cell.length_a   1.000
_cell.length_b   1.000
_cell.length_c   1.000
_cell.angle_alpha   90.00
_cell.angle_beta   90.00
_cell.angle_gamma   90.00
#
_symmetry.space_group_name_H-M   'P 1'
#
loop_
_entity.id
_entity.type
_entity.pdbx_description
1 polymer ?
#
loop_
_entity_poly.entity_id
_entity_poly.type
_entity_poly.pdbx_seq_one_letter_code
_entity_poly.pdbx_strand_id
1 'polypeptide(L)'
;MQGIATVPTPTVLPPVAPAPVPAPPSDGPAMIYPPPEIKNIVDKTADYVARSGSQFEDRIREREKHNPKFCFLNPTDPYRAYYDYKIKEHREGRGAEKKPDEAKTQDPTTTAPTTAAPTKPVPPEPPRYNFSAPLPSVSVLDLDILKLTAQFIARNGREFMTQLTRREMRNYQFDFLRSNHSLFPYFTKLVEQYTKVLMPPAELLEDSLRVNVDDKFAILKRIGARVEYRLYQEDEKKKAEDEADEERVAYASIDWHDFVIVDTVEFVEADERMNLNPPMRLDELEGMSLAQKKAALMFDTQQNARAAADAEEEEMDVDMDMDVDMDED
;
A
#
# COMPACT_ATOMS: atom_id res chain seq x y z
N MET A 1 -58.81 50.22 -24.04
CA MET A 1 -57.33 50.26 -24.17
C MET A 1 -56.83 48.87 -23.79
N GLN A 2 -56.44 48.09 -24.80
CA GLN A 2 -55.07 47.61 -25.01
C GLN A 2 -54.57 46.73 -23.84
N GLY A 3 -54.16 45.48 -23.99
CA GLY A 3 -53.96 44.60 -25.14
C GLY A 3 -53.36 43.31 -24.57
N ILE A 4 -53.97 42.17 -24.83
CA ILE A 4 -53.57 40.87 -24.27
C ILE A 4 -52.49 40.31 -25.22
N ALA A 5 -51.24 40.28 -24.76
CA ALA A 5 -50.11 39.81 -25.54
C ALA A 5 -50.13 38.27 -25.64
N THR A 6 -50.51 37.78 -26.82
CA THR A 6 -50.42 36.38 -27.22
C THR A 6 -49.00 36.11 -27.73
N VAL A 7 -48.24 35.28 -27.02
CA VAL A 7 -46.90 34.84 -27.46
C VAL A 7 -47.07 33.58 -28.33
N PRO A 8 -46.56 33.56 -29.57
CA PRO A 8 -46.74 32.43 -30.48
C PRO A 8 -45.78 31.26 -30.20
N THR A 9 -46.36 30.07 -30.28
CA THR A 9 -45.75 28.73 -30.25
C THR A 9 -44.59 28.59 -31.25
N PRO A 10 -43.45 27.99 -30.87
CA PRO A 10 -42.38 27.68 -31.81
C PRO A 10 -42.73 26.45 -32.67
N THR A 11 -42.81 26.69 -33.98
CA THR A 11 -42.97 25.71 -35.06
C THR A 11 -41.81 24.72 -35.12
N VAL A 12 -42.15 23.43 -35.03
CA VAL A 12 -41.25 22.29 -35.30
C VAL A 12 -41.00 22.20 -36.80
N LEU A 13 -39.75 22.30 -37.22
CA LEU A 13 -39.29 22.01 -38.58
C LEU A 13 -38.67 20.60 -38.66
N PRO A 14 -38.87 19.87 -39.77
CA PRO A 14 -38.48 18.46 -39.95
C PRO A 14 -36.96 18.26 -40.13
N PRO A 15 -36.45 17.01 -39.98
CA PRO A 15 -35.02 16.71 -39.97
C PRO A 15 -34.42 16.84 -41.38
N VAL A 16 -33.40 17.69 -41.50
CA VAL A 16 -32.59 17.84 -42.72
C VAL A 16 -31.57 16.70 -42.75
N ALA A 17 -31.70 15.84 -43.76
CA ALA A 17 -30.75 14.80 -44.10
C ALA A 17 -29.38 15.41 -44.50
N PRO A 18 -28.25 14.79 -44.13
CA PRO A 18 -26.92 15.26 -44.51
C PRO A 18 -26.52 14.76 -45.90
N ALA A 19 -26.05 15.66 -46.76
CA ALA A 19 -25.33 15.34 -47.99
C ALA A 19 -24.32 16.47 -48.29
N PRO A 20 -23.25 16.22 -49.04
CA PRO A 20 -22.26 15.15 -48.88
C PRO A 20 -20.86 15.75 -48.64
N VAL A 21 -20.05 15.06 -47.84
CA VAL A 21 -18.66 15.41 -47.59
C VAL A 21 -17.84 15.20 -48.88
N PRO A 22 -17.01 16.15 -49.33
CA PRO A 22 -16.10 15.90 -50.43
C PRO A 22 -15.01 14.91 -50.01
N ALA A 23 -14.95 13.78 -50.71
CA ALA A 23 -13.95 12.75 -50.55
C ALA A 23 -12.53 13.29 -50.84
N PRO A 24 -11.53 13.04 -49.98
CA PRO A 24 -10.13 13.10 -50.38
C PRO A 24 -9.77 11.88 -51.27
N PRO A 25 -8.85 12.06 -52.22
CA PRO A 25 -8.61 11.14 -53.34
C PRO A 25 -8.07 9.76 -52.90
N SER A 26 -8.65 8.73 -53.50
CA SER A 26 -8.15 7.36 -53.47
C SER A 26 -6.87 7.27 -54.30
N ASP A 27 -5.72 7.22 -53.63
CA ASP A 27 -4.51 6.60 -54.18
C ASP A 27 -3.69 6.03 -53.01
N GLY A 28 -4.05 4.80 -52.64
CA GLY A 28 -3.37 3.99 -51.64
C GLY A 28 -3.92 2.57 -51.73
N PRO A 29 -3.09 1.52 -51.68
CA PRO A 29 -3.53 0.15 -51.93
C PRO A 29 -4.64 -0.23 -50.96
N ALA A 30 -5.67 -0.91 -51.47
CA ALA A 30 -6.86 -1.34 -50.72
C ALA A 30 -6.46 -2.09 -49.44
N MET A 31 -6.42 -1.37 -48.33
CA MET A 31 -5.99 -1.90 -47.04
C MET A 31 -7.18 -2.58 -46.37
N ILE A 32 -7.34 -3.88 -46.61
CA ILE A 32 -8.36 -4.68 -45.95
C ILE A 32 -7.85 -5.05 -44.56
N TYR A 33 -8.60 -4.66 -43.54
CA TYR A 33 -8.22 -4.89 -42.15
C TYR A 33 -8.52 -6.35 -41.74
N PRO A 34 -7.52 -7.14 -41.29
CA PRO A 34 -7.74 -8.52 -40.91
C PRO A 34 -8.57 -8.66 -39.63
N PRO A 35 -9.25 -9.81 -39.43
CA PRO A 35 -9.92 -10.15 -38.17
C PRO A 35 -8.99 -9.97 -36.95
N PRO A 36 -9.53 -9.64 -35.76
CA PRO A 36 -8.74 -9.29 -34.58
C PRO A 36 -7.72 -10.36 -34.15
N GLU A 37 -8.04 -11.65 -34.36
CA GLU A 37 -7.11 -12.76 -34.10
C GLU A 37 -5.87 -12.74 -35.01
N ILE A 38 -6.06 -12.48 -36.31
CA ILE A 38 -4.97 -12.43 -37.30
C ILE A 38 -4.20 -11.12 -37.17
N LYS A 39 -4.87 -10.02 -36.85
CA LYS A 39 -4.23 -8.71 -36.62
C LYS A 39 -3.16 -8.77 -35.52
N ASN A 40 -3.46 -9.41 -34.39
CA ASN A 40 -2.51 -9.55 -33.28
C ASN A 40 -1.26 -10.35 -33.68
N ILE A 41 -1.44 -11.38 -34.53
CA ILE A 41 -0.34 -12.19 -35.04
C ILE A 41 0.47 -11.35 -36.04
N VAL A 42 -0.19 -10.63 -36.94
CA VAL A 42 0.45 -9.72 -37.89
C VAL A 42 1.32 -8.68 -37.18
N ASP A 43 0.78 -7.98 -36.17
CA ASP A 43 1.51 -6.93 -35.45
C ASP A 43 2.76 -7.50 -34.73
N LYS A 44 2.65 -8.67 -34.07
CA LYS A 44 3.80 -9.36 -33.44
C LYS A 44 4.84 -9.82 -34.44
N THR A 45 4.39 -10.39 -35.56
CA THR A 45 5.29 -10.92 -36.60
C THR A 45 6.00 -9.76 -37.31
N ALA A 46 5.29 -8.65 -37.53
CA ALA A 46 5.83 -7.43 -38.13
C ALA A 46 6.89 -6.75 -37.24
N ASP A 47 6.70 -6.65 -35.91
CA ASP A 47 7.74 -6.15 -34.99
C ASP A 47 8.99 -7.05 -35.04
N TYR A 48 8.81 -8.37 -35.06
CA TYR A 48 9.93 -9.32 -35.14
C TYR A 48 10.69 -9.21 -36.46
N VAL A 49 9.98 -9.15 -37.59
CA VAL A 49 10.60 -9.03 -38.92
C VAL A 49 11.21 -7.65 -39.14
N ALA A 50 10.64 -6.58 -38.57
CA ALA A 50 11.24 -5.25 -38.61
C ALA A 50 12.60 -5.19 -37.90
N ARG A 51 12.81 -5.99 -36.86
CA ARG A 51 14.08 -6.08 -36.12
C ARG A 51 15.08 -7.07 -36.72
N SER A 52 14.61 -8.22 -37.19
CA SER A 52 15.46 -9.34 -37.64
C SER A 52 15.69 -9.38 -39.15
N GLY A 53 14.92 -8.64 -39.95
CA GLY A 53 15.05 -8.54 -41.41
C GLY A 53 14.24 -9.59 -42.18
N SER A 54 14.20 -9.44 -43.50
CA SER A 54 13.34 -10.22 -44.42
C SER A 54 13.68 -11.72 -44.47
N GLN A 55 14.89 -12.13 -44.08
CA GLN A 55 15.26 -13.55 -44.00
C GLN A 55 14.43 -14.33 -42.98
N PHE A 56 13.94 -13.65 -41.93
CA PHE A 56 13.09 -14.26 -40.93
C PHE A 56 11.67 -14.49 -41.45
N GLU A 57 11.19 -13.60 -42.32
CA GLU A 57 9.90 -13.73 -42.98
C GLU A 57 9.83 -14.98 -43.86
N ASP A 58 10.87 -15.22 -44.68
CA ASP A 58 10.96 -16.41 -45.53
C ASP A 58 10.97 -17.70 -44.69
N ARG A 59 11.64 -17.68 -43.54
CA ARG A 59 11.71 -18.81 -42.61
C ARG A 59 10.36 -19.11 -41.94
N ILE A 60 9.62 -18.09 -41.54
CA ILE A 60 8.25 -18.27 -40.99
C ILE A 60 7.32 -18.76 -42.10
N ARG A 61 7.44 -18.22 -43.32
CA ARG A 61 6.64 -18.64 -44.48
C ARG A 61 6.84 -20.12 -44.81
N GLU A 62 8.06 -20.63 -44.72
CA GLU A 62 8.34 -22.06 -44.95
C GLU A 62 7.83 -22.96 -43.81
N ARG A 63 8.01 -22.53 -42.55
CA ARG A 63 7.63 -23.33 -41.38
C ARG A 63 6.12 -23.39 -41.16
N GLU A 64 5.42 -22.28 -41.40
CA GLU A 64 3.99 -22.11 -41.11
C GLU A 64 3.11 -22.08 -42.37
N LYS A 65 3.62 -22.56 -43.52
CA LYS A 65 2.91 -22.56 -44.82
C LYS A 65 1.51 -23.19 -44.78
N HIS A 66 1.31 -24.16 -43.88
CA HIS A 66 0.06 -24.91 -43.74
C HIS A 66 -0.89 -24.31 -42.69
N ASN A 67 -0.49 -23.24 -42.00
CA ASN A 67 -1.27 -22.63 -40.93
C ASN A 67 -2.11 -21.45 -41.47
N PRO A 68 -3.45 -21.50 -41.38
CA PRO A 68 -4.31 -20.42 -41.90
C PRO A 68 -4.12 -19.09 -41.18
N LYS A 69 -3.51 -19.08 -39.98
CA LYS A 69 -3.21 -17.86 -39.21
C LYS A 69 -2.05 -17.04 -39.81
N PHE A 70 -1.22 -17.65 -40.65
CA PHE A 70 -0.08 -17.00 -41.34
C PHE A 70 -0.34 -16.78 -42.85
N CYS A 71 -1.61 -16.81 -43.28
CA CYS A 71 -2.00 -16.57 -44.68
C CYS A 71 -1.49 -15.21 -45.21
N PHE A 72 -1.36 -14.20 -44.34
CA PHE A 72 -0.86 -12.86 -44.66
C PHE A 72 0.62 -12.84 -45.14
N LEU A 73 1.40 -13.90 -44.91
CA LEU A 73 2.77 -14.01 -45.41
C LEU A 73 2.82 -14.36 -46.91
N ASN A 74 1.71 -14.83 -47.49
CA ASN A 74 1.66 -15.14 -48.91
C ASN A 74 1.47 -13.86 -49.74
N PRO A 75 2.20 -13.69 -50.86
CA PRO A 75 2.07 -12.51 -51.72
C PRO A 75 0.70 -12.33 -52.37
N THR A 76 -0.09 -13.41 -52.41
CA THR A 76 -1.40 -13.47 -53.08
C THR A 76 -2.56 -13.14 -52.13
N ASP A 77 -2.29 -12.92 -50.84
CA ASP A 77 -3.34 -12.71 -49.82
C ASP A 77 -3.72 -11.23 -49.64
N PRO A 78 -5.02 -10.90 -49.48
CA PRO A 78 -5.49 -9.53 -49.26
C PRO A 78 -4.93 -8.84 -48.00
N TYR A 79 -4.53 -9.59 -46.96
CA TYR A 79 -4.02 -9.04 -45.70
C TYR A 79 -2.52 -8.71 -45.74
N ARG A 80 -1.84 -9.05 -46.84
CA ARG A 80 -0.41 -8.76 -47.04
C ARG A 80 -0.10 -7.27 -46.97
N ALA A 81 -0.97 -6.44 -47.57
CA ALA A 81 -0.83 -4.99 -47.56
C ALA A 81 -0.81 -4.42 -46.12
N TYR A 82 -1.58 -5.01 -45.21
CA TYR A 82 -1.61 -4.62 -43.80
C TYR A 82 -0.32 -5.01 -43.06
N TYR A 83 0.23 -6.19 -43.35
CA TYR A 83 1.50 -6.65 -42.81
C TYR A 83 2.69 -5.79 -43.26
N ASP A 84 2.78 -5.46 -44.55
CA ASP A 84 3.88 -4.64 -45.08
C ASP A 84 3.86 -3.21 -44.51
N TYR A 85 2.66 -2.63 -44.30
CA TYR A 85 2.49 -1.35 -43.62
C TYR A 85 2.99 -1.43 -42.16
N LYS A 86 2.67 -2.49 -41.44
CA LYS A 86 3.10 -2.67 -40.04
C LYS A 86 4.61 -2.85 -39.91
N ILE A 87 5.24 -3.59 -40.82
CA ILE A 87 6.72 -3.67 -40.86
C ILE A 87 7.31 -2.27 -41.05
N LYS A 88 6.74 -1.48 -41.96
CA LYS A 88 7.21 -0.11 -42.21
C LYS A 88 7.02 0.79 -40.99
N GLU A 89 5.88 0.72 -40.32
CA GLU A 89 5.59 1.47 -39.09
C GLU A 89 6.59 1.15 -37.96
N HIS A 90 6.88 -0.14 -37.75
CA HIS A 90 7.85 -0.59 -36.74
C HIS A 90 9.29 -0.25 -37.11
N ARG A 91 9.65 -0.32 -38.40
CA ARG A 91 10.98 0.07 -38.90
C ARG A 91 11.22 1.58 -38.81
N GLU A 92 10.18 2.39 -38.97
CA GLU A 92 10.23 3.85 -38.83
C GLU A 92 10.09 4.33 -37.37
N GLY A 93 9.98 3.42 -36.39
CA GLY A 93 9.98 3.75 -34.97
C GLY A 93 8.73 4.47 -34.45
N ARG A 94 7.60 4.39 -35.18
CA ARG A 94 6.35 5.13 -34.88
C ARG A 94 5.17 4.27 -34.41
N GLY A 95 5.42 3.03 -33.98
CA GLY A 95 4.38 2.12 -33.46
C GLY A 95 4.71 1.63 -32.04
N ALA A 96 4.44 2.44 -31.02
CA ALA A 96 4.53 2.03 -29.62
C ALA A 96 3.16 2.17 -28.95
N GLU A 97 2.27 1.22 -29.21
CA GLU A 97 1.14 0.92 -28.32
C GLU A 97 1.38 -0.46 -27.70
N LYS A 98 1.77 -0.47 -26.42
CA LYS A 98 1.82 -1.67 -25.58
C LYS A 98 0.55 -1.75 -24.74
N LYS A 99 -0.10 -2.92 -24.73
CA LYS A 99 -0.87 -3.49 -23.60
C LYS A 99 -0.96 -5.03 -23.76
N PRO A 100 -1.22 -5.80 -22.67
CA PRO A 100 -0.20 -6.69 -22.10
C PRO A 100 -0.55 -8.20 -22.06
N ASP A 101 0.53 -8.96 -21.83
CA ASP A 101 0.70 -10.26 -21.15
C ASP A 101 -0.09 -11.53 -21.50
N GLU A 102 0.69 -12.59 -21.80
CA GLU A 102 0.59 -13.88 -21.10
C GLU A 102 1.97 -14.60 -21.13
N ALA A 103 2.24 -15.34 -20.05
CA ALA A 103 3.55 -15.65 -19.46
C ALA A 103 4.22 -16.97 -19.91
N LYS A 104 5.56 -17.05 -19.77
CA LYS A 104 6.28 -17.96 -18.82
C LYS A 104 7.82 -18.01 -19.02
N THR A 105 8.52 -17.57 -17.97
CA THR A 105 9.64 -18.20 -17.22
C THR A 105 10.89 -18.75 -17.94
N GLN A 106 12.06 -18.14 -17.71
CA GLN A 106 13.13 -18.61 -16.79
C GLN A 106 14.46 -17.86 -17.04
N ASP A 107 14.98 -17.27 -15.96
CA ASP A 107 16.29 -16.63 -15.78
C ASP A 107 17.42 -17.70 -15.64
N PRO A 108 18.75 -17.39 -15.72
CA PRO A 108 19.33 -16.29 -14.95
C PRO A 108 20.57 -15.54 -15.48
N THR A 109 20.75 -14.36 -14.90
CA THR A 109 22.02 -13.64 -14.65
C THR A 109 22.66 -12.91 -15.84
N THR A 110 22.40 -11.60 -15.94
CA THR A 110 23.44 -10.56 -16.11
C THR A 110 22.86 -9.20 -15.71
N THR A 111 23.68 -8.43 -15.02
CA THR A 111 23.49 -7.18 -14.29
C THR A 111 23.01 -5.97 -15.10
N ALA A 112 22.03 -5.27 -14.51
CA ALA A 112 21.55 -3.88 -14.69
C ALA A 112 20.61 -3.55 -15.88
N PRO A 113 19.68 -2.57 -15.79
CA PRO A 113 19.16 -1.84 -14.62
C PRO A 113 17.64 -2.09 -14.41
N THR A 114 17.21 -2.19 -13.16
CA THR A 114 15.79 -2.19 -12.79
C THR A 114 15.18 -0.86 -13.22
N THR A 115 14.40 -0.86 -14.30
CA THR A 115 13.42 0.19 -14.56
C THR A 115 12.28 -0.05 -13.58
N ALA A 116 12.48 0.46 -12.37
CA ALA A 116 11.40 0.67 -11.44
C ALA A 116 10.33 1.48 -12.19
N ALA A 117 9.07 1.05 -12.08
CA ALA A 117 7.96 1.98 -12.12
C ALA A 117 8.36 3.23 -11.29
N PRO A 118 7.88 4.45 -11.60
CA PRO A 118 8.17 5.60 -10.76
C PRO A 118 7.46 5.42 -9.42
N THR A 119 8.01 4.58 -8.55
CA THR A 119 7.88 4.72 -7.11
C THR A 119 8.49 6.08 -6.87
N LYS A 120 7.63 7.08 -6.63
CA LYS A 120 8.12 8.34 -6.08
C LYS A 120 9.02 7.95 -4.90
N PRO A 121 10.30 8.32 -4.89
CA PRO A 121 11.14 8.03 -3.74
C PRO A 121 10.42 8.59 -2.52
N VAL A 122 10.29 7.77 -1.47
CA VAL A 122 9.68 8.19 -0.20
C VAL A 122 10.36 9.51 0.18
N PRO A 123 9.63 10.64 0.19
CA PRO A 123 10.24 11.91 0.49
C PRO A 123 10.87 11.85 1.88
N PRO A 124 12.10 12.37 2.07
CA PRO A 124 12.76 12.35 3.37
C PRO A 124 11.89 13.09 4.41
N GLU A 125 11.76 12.52 5.62
CA GLU A 125 10.96 13.15 6.69
C GLU A 125 11.52 14.56 6.96
N PRO A 126 10.73 15.63 6.75
CA PRO A 126 11.17 16.98 6.96
C PRO A 126 11.38 17.21 8.46
N PRO A 127 12.37 18.03 8.86
CA PRO A 127 12.64 18.25 10.27
C PRO A 127 11.41 18.75 11.04
N ARG A 128 11.16 18.17 12.22
CA ARG A 128 9.99 18.53 13.05
C ARG A 128 9.95 20.03 13.35
N TYR A 129 8.74 20.57 13.53
CA TYR A 129 8.60 21.96 13.96
C TYR A 129 9.05 22.10 15.41
N ASN A 130 10.22 22.71 15.63
CA ASN A 130 10.79 22.83 16.97
C ASN A 130 10.00 23.76 17.89
N PHE A 131 9.37 24.82 17.36
CA PHE A 131 8.77 25.91 18.17
C PHE A 131 7.26 26.09 17.95
N SER A 132 6.58 25.15 17.28
CA SER A 132 5.12 25.18 17.15
C SER A 132 4.51 24.13 18.08
N ALA A 133 3.99 24.57 19.23
CA ALA A 133 3.12 23.76 20.05
C ALA A 133 1.71 24.37 20.00
N PRO A 134 0.65 23.59 19.71
CA PRO A 134 -0.72 24.09 19.79
C PRO A 134 -0.98 24.54 21.23
N LEU A 135 -1.54 25.74 21.40
CA LEU A 135 -1.86 26.28 22.71
C LEU A 135 -3.06 25.52 23.30
N PRO A 136 -2.93 24.88 24.47
CA PRO A 136 -4.07 24.29 25.14
C PRO A 136 -4.99 25.40 25.68
N SER A 137 -6.27 25.09 25.86
CA SER A 137 -7.23 25.97 26.52
C SER A 137 -6.92 26.06 28.02
N VAL A 138 -6.12 27.05 28.43
CA VAL A 138 -5.62 27.21 29.80
C VAL A 138 -5.76 28.65 30.27
N SER A 139 -5.95 28.83 31.57
CA SER A 139 -5.94 30.14 32.22
C SER A 139 -4.62 30.86 31.99
N VAL A 140 -4.64 32.19 31.90
CA VAL A 140 -3.42 33.01 31.70
C VAL A 140 -2.42 32.80 32.84
N LEU A 141 -2.91 32.71 34.07
CA LEU A 141 -2.06 32.47 35.26
C LEU A 141 -1.37 31.12 35.20
N ASP A 142 -2.12 30.06 34.87
CA ASP A 142 -1.59 28.70 34.77
C ASP A 142 -0.59 28.59 33.61
N LEU A 143 -0.84 29.31 32.51
CA LEU A 143 0.08 29.40 31.38
C LEU A 143 1.42 30.03 31.78
N ASP A 144 1.40 31.08 32.60
CA ASP A 144 2.63 31.72 33.08
C ASP A 144 3.37 30.83 34.08
N ILE A 145 2.65 30.11 34.96
CA ILE A 145 3.24 29.12 35.87
C ILE A 145 3.88 27.97 35.08
N LEU A 146 3.21 27.46 34.05
CA LEU A 146 3.73 26.45 33.13
C LEU A 146 5.01 26.92 32.44
N LYS A 147 5.02 28.14 31.88
CA LYS A 147 6.20 28.70 31.21
C LYS A 147 7.36 28.91 32.18
N LEU A 148 7.09 29.47 33.35
CA LEU A 148 8.11 29.75 34.36
C LEU A 148 8.76 28.44 34.85
N THR A 149 7.93 27.46 35.22
CA THR A 149 8.42 26.14 35.66
C THR A 149 9.19 25.43 34.56
N ALA A 150 8.71 25.51 33.31
CA ALA A 150 9.39 24.92 32.16
C ALA A 150 10.77 25.57 31.90
N GLN A 151 10.92 26.89 32.08
CA GLN A 151 12.21 27.57 31.95
C GLN A 151 13.21 27.13 33.02
N PHE A 152 12.77 27.01 34.28
CA PHE A 152 13.65 26.53 35.36
C PHE A 152 14.06 25.07 35.14
N ILE A 153 13.13 24.22 34.68
CA ILE A 153 13.43 22.83 34.36
C ILE A 153 14.34 22.71 33.14
N ALA A 154 14.16 23.54 32.11
CA ALA A 154 15.05 23.56 30.94
C ALA A 154 16.49 23.95 31.29
N ARG A 155 16.69 24.80 32.30
CA ARG A 155 18.02 25.21 32.78
C ARG A 155 18.67 24.18 33.69
N ASN A 156 17.91 23.62 34.63
CA ASN A 156 18.44 22.74 35.69
C ASN A 156 18.34 21.24 35.35
N GLY A 157 17.63 20.88 34.29
CA GLY A 157 17.47 19.50 33.82
C GLY A 157 16.40 18.69 34.56
N ARG A 158 16.37 17.38 34.24
CA ARG A 158 15.34 16.43 34.69
C ARG A 158 15.39 16.11 36.18
N GLU A 159 16.57 16.26 36.81
CA GLU A 159 16.72 16.08 38.26
C GLU A 159 15.87 17.08 39.03
N PHE A 160 15.90 18.36 38.61
CA PHE A 160 15.10 19.41 39.21
C PHE A 160 13.59 19.17 39.06
N MET A 161 13.16 18.69 37.89
CA MET A 161 11.76 18.29 37.66
C MET A 161 11.33 17.19 38.63
N THR A 162 12.17 16.15 38.81
CA THR A 162 11.87 15.03 39.72
C THR A 162 11.76 15.49 41.18
N GLN A 163 12.64 16.40 41.61
CA GLN A 163 12.60 16.99 42.94
C GLN A 163 11.37 17.88 43.15
N LEU A 164 11.03 18.71 42.18
CA LEU A 164 9.85 19.57 42.22
C LEU A 164 8.57 18.73 42.31
N THR A 165 8.45 17.68 41.48
CA THR A 165 7.33 16.75 41.54
C THR A 165 7.20 16.13 42.93
N ARG A 166 8.29 15.65 43.54
CA ARG A 166 8.28 15.05 44.89
C ARG A 166 7.87 16.04 45.98
N ARG A 167 8.34 17.29 45.88
CA ARG A 167 8.06 18.33 46.89
C ARG A 167 6.62 18.83 46.81
N GLU A 168 6.10 18.99 45.59
CA GLU A 168 4.78 19.57 45.33
C GLU A 168 3.70 18.53 45.01
N MET A 169 3.88 17.25 45.38
CA MET A 169 2.90 16.18 45.09
C MET A 169 1.49 16.41 45.65
N ARG A 170 1.34 17.30 46.64
CA ARG A 170 0.05 17.63 47.27
C ARG A 170 -0.56 18.93 46.74
N ASN A 171 0.14 19.61 45.84
CA ASN A 171 -0.29 20.90 45.32
C ASN A 171 -0.87 20.74 43.91
N TYR A 172 -2.18 20.97 43.79
CA TYR A 172 -2.91 20.84 42.53
C TYR A 172 -2.40 21.78 41.43
N GLN A 173 -1.79 22.91 41.81
CA GLN A 173 -1.20 23.86 40.85
C GLN A 173 -0.06 23.23 40.04
N PHE A 174 0.63 22.22 40.60
CA PHE A 174 1.74 21.52 39.95
C PHE A 174 1.36 20.12 39.44
N ASP A 175 0.08 19.76 39.43
CA ASP A 175 -0.35 18.44 38.94
C ASP A 175 -0.08 18.24 37.44
N PHE A 176 0.11 19.32 36.69
CA PHE A 176 0.58 19.25 35.30
C PHE A 176 1.95 18.61 35.14
N LEU A 177 2.74 18.43 36.21
CA LEU A 177 4.01 17.69 36.19
C LEU A 177 3.82 16.17 36.11
N ARG A 178 2.59 15.66 36.29
CA ARG A 178 2.27 14.24 36.18
C ARG A 178 1.94 13.89 34.73
N SER A 179 2.39 12.72 34.26
CA SER A 179 2.12 12.23 32.91
C SER A 179 0.63 12.10 32.58
N ASN A 180 -0.21 11.86 33.59
CA ASN A 180 -1.65 11.66 33.42
C ASN A 180 -2.42 12.98 33.23
N HIS A 181 -1.77 14.14 33.40
CA HIS A 181 -2.43 15.43 33.28
C HIS A 181 -2.50 15.88 31.82
N SER A 182 -3.62 16.48 31.41
CA SER A 182 -3.84 16.97 30.03
C SER A 182 -2.81 18.01 29.58
N LEU A 183 -2.25 18.77 30.51
CA LEU A 183 -1.23 19.80 30.25
C LEU A 183 0.20 19.27 30.20
N PHE A 184 0.45 18.03 30.63
CA PHE A 184 1.80 17.46 30.64
C PHE A 184 2.44 17.33 29.25
N PRO A 185 1.72 16.93 28.18
CA PRO A 185 2.27 16.93 26.82
C PRO A 185 2.71 18.33 26.37
N TYR A 186 1.90 19.35 26.64
CA TYR A 186 2.23 20.74 26.31
C TYR A 186 3.43 21.24 27.14
N PHE A 187 3.43 20.96 28.45
CA PHE A 187 4.54 21.28 29.35
C PHE A 187 5.86 20.65 28.89
N THR A 188 5.84 19.38 28.50
CA THR A 188 7.03 18.67 27.99
C THR A 188 7.56 19.32 26.72
N LYS A 189 6.65 19.72 25.80
CA LYS A 189 7.03 20.47 24.58
C LYS A 189 7.64 21.83 24.90
N LEU A 190 7.12 22.54 25.91
CA LEU A 190 7.72 23.80 26.36
C LEU A 190 9.12 23.59 26.94
N VAL A 191 9.32 22.56 27.78
CA VAL A 191 10.65 22.24 28.32
C VAL A 191 11.64 21.93 27.19
N GLU A 192 11.26 21.09 26.22
CA GLU A 192 12.06 20.81 25.03
C GLU A 192 12.41 22.10 24.25
N GLN A 193 11.43 22.99 24.04
CA GLN A 193 11.61 24.26 23.35
C GLN A 193 12.58 25.19 24.09
N TYR A 194 12.36 25.41 25.38
CA TYR A 194 13.24 26.25 26.20
C TYR A 194 14.65 25.66 26.30
N THR A 195 14.79 24.34 26.33
CA THR A 195 16.08 23.66 26.33
C THR A 195 16.82 23.96 25.02
N LYS A 196 16.14 23.85 23.88
CA LYS A 196 16.71 24.20 22.56
C LYS A 196 17.07 25.67 22.40
N VAL A 197 16.40 26.58 23.11
CA VAL A 197 16.72 28.03 23.08
C VAL A 197 17.86 28.38 24.02
N LEU A 198 17.85 27.84 25.24
CA LEU A 198 18.86 28.15 26.28
C LEU A 198 20.17 27.39 26.04
N MET A 199 20.08 26.17 25.52
CA MET A 199 21.20 25.30 25.17
C MET A 199 21.03 24.78 23.73
N PRO A 200 21.29 25.64 22.73
CA PRO A 200 21.11 25.26 21.34
C PRO A 200 22.12 24.18 20.93
N PRO A 201 21.68 23.05 20.33
CA PRO A 201 22.60 22.08 19.76
C PRO A 201 23.36 22.70 18.59
N ALA A 202 24.62 22.30 18.41
CA ALA A 202 25.50 22.86 17.37
C ALA A 202 24.90 22.76 15.96
N GLU A 203 24.25 21.63 15.66
CA GLU A 203 23.53 21.38 14.40
C GLU A 203 22.46 22.45 14.11
N LEU A 204 21.72 22.91 15.11
CA LEU A 204 20.68 23.92 14.91
C LEU A 204 21.30 25.27 14.53
N LEU A 205 22.42 25.63 15.16
CA LEU A 205 23.11 26.90 14.91
C LEU A 205 23.82 26.92 13.55
N GLU A 206 24.52 25.84 13.21
CA GLU A 206 25.37 25.77 12.01
C GLU A 206 24.57 25.40 10.76
N ASP A 207 23.77 24.34 10.80
CA ASP A 207 23.11 23.82 9.59
C ASP A 207 21.84 24.58 9.22
N SER A 208 21.16 25.17 10.22
CA SER A 208 19.88 25.83 9.98
C SER A 208 19.96 27.35 10.08
N LEU A 209 20.55 27.92 11.13
CA LEU A 209 20.53 29.38 11.31
C LEU A 209 21.53 30.09 10.39
N ARG A 210 22.78 29.64 10.31
CA ARG A 210 23.78 30.25 9.43
C ARG A 210 23.40 30.11 7.96
N VAL A 211 23.01 28.91 7.53
CA VAL A 211 22.56 28.66 6.15
C VAL A 211 21.34 29.50 5.77
N ASN A 212 20.39 29.73 6.69
CA ASN A 212 19.24 30.60 6.42
C ASN A 212 19.60 32.08 6.29
N VAL A 213 20.68 32.52 6.96
CA VAL A 213 21.20 33.90 6.83
C VAL A 213 21.93 34.06 5.50
N ASP A 214 22.69 33.05 5.09
CA ASP A 214 23.51 33.09 3.88
C ASP A 214 22.69 32.84 2.59
N ASP A 215 21.71 31.92 2.61
CA ASP A 215 20.83 31.60 1.47
C ASP A 215 19.35 31.74 1.85
N LYS A 216 18.74 32.86 1.41
CA LYS A 216 17.30 33.12 1.57
C LYS A 216 16.41 32.05 0.90
N PHE A 217 16.88 31.41 -0.17
CA PHE A 217 16.12 30.39 -0.89
C PHE A 217 16.21 29.00 -0.23
N ALA A 218 17.13 28.79 0.71
CA ALA A 218 17.21 27.54 1.48
C ALA A 218 15.90 27.24 2.24
N ILE A 219 15.23 28.30 2.74
CA ILE A 219 13.92 28.19 3.40
C ILE A 219 12.87 27.64 2.41
N LEU A 220 12.86 28.12 1.17
CA LEU A 220 11.91 27.66 0.15
C LEU A 220 12.13 26.19 -0.21
N LYS A 221 13.38 25.74 -0.31
CA LYS A 221 13.70 24.31 -0.52
C LYS A 221 13.17 23.44 0.64
N ARG A 222 13.36 23.89 1.89
CA ARG A 222 12.84 23.20 3.08
C ARG A 222 11.31 23.17 3.14
N ILE A 223 10.65 24.25 2.71
CA ILE A 223 9.19 24.30 2.60
C ILE A 223 8.72 23.33 1.51
N GLY A 224 9.37 23.32 0.34
CA GLY A 224 9.08 22.40 -0.77
C GLY A 224 9.13 20.93 -0.33
N ALA A 225 10.26 20.50 0.26
CA ALA A 225 10.41 19.14 0.78
C ALA A 225 9.32 18.77 1.81
N ARG A 226 8.90 19.73 2.64
CA ARG A 226 7.82 19.51 3.61
C ARG A 226 6.45 19.37 2.96
N VAL A 227 6.16 20.14 1.92
CA VAL A 227 4.91 20.05 1.16
C VAL A 227 4.84 18.70 0.45
N GLU A 228 5.95 18.29 -0.19
CA GLU A 228 6.06 16.98 -0.84
C GLU A 228 5.81 15.83 0.16
N TYR A 229 6.42 15.89 1.33
CA TYR A 229 6.21 14.88 2.37
C TYR A 229 4.78 14.87 2.91
N ARG A 230 4.14 16.03 3.11
CA ARG A 230 2.74 16.09 3.55
C ARG A 230 1.81 15.45 2.52
N LEU A 231 1.99 15.77 1.24
CA LEU A 231 1.21 15.16 0.16
C LEU A 231 1.42 13.64 0.10
N TYR A 232 2.65 13.18 0.31
CA TYR A 232 2.93 11.75 0.40
C TYR A 232 2.23 11.08 1.59
N GLN A 233 2.26 11.70 2.79
CA GLN A 233 1.53 11.17 3.95
C GLN A 233 0.02 11.12 3.73
N GLU A 234 -0.56 12.14 3.09
CA GLU A 234 -1.98 12.16 2.76
C GLU A 234 -2.35 11.07 1.74
N ASP A 235 -1.49 10.82 0.73
CA ASP A 235 -1.67 9.77 -0.27
C ASP A 235 -1.58 8.37 0.35
N GLU A 236 -0.57 8.11 1.19
CA GLU A 236 -0.43 6.86 1.93
C GLU A 236 -1.60 6.62 2.89
N LYS A 237 -2.03 7.66 3.62
CA LYS A 237 -3.20 7.55 4.51
C LYS A 237 -4.46 7.25 3.72
N LYS A 238 -4.67 7.93 2.60
CA LYS A 238 -5.83 7.69 1.75
C LYS A 238 -5.80 6.28 1.17
N LYS A 239 -4.65 5.82 0.68
CA LYS A 239 -4.49 4.46 0.17
C LYS A 239 -4.80 3.41 1.25
N ALA A 240 -4.34 3.63 2.49
CA ALA A 240 -4.65 2.76 3.61
C ALA A 240 -6.14 2.79 4.00
N GLU A 241 -6.81 3.96 3.89
CA GLU A 241 -8.26 4.08 4.08
C GLU A 241 -9.03 3.34 2.97
N ASP A 242 -8.62 3.50 1.71
CA ASP A 242 -9.21 2.81 0.55
C ASP A 242 -9.05 1.27 0.68
N GLU A 243 -7.87 0.78 1.09
CA GLU A 243 -7.60 -0.65 1.35
C GLU A 243 -8.44 -1.18 2.51
N ALA A 244 -8.54 -0.44 3.62
CA ALA A 244 -9.39 -0.80 4.74
C ALA A 244 -10.89 -0.80 4.38
N ASP A 245 -11.31 0.06 3.45
CA ASP A 245 -12.67 0.09 2.91
C ASP A 245 -12.94 -1.10 1.99
N GLU A 246 -11.98 -1.45 1.12
CA GLU A 246 -12.02 -2.65 0.28
C GLU A 246 -12.09 -3.93 1.11
N GLU A 247 -11.27 -4.05 2.16
CA GLU A 247 -11.32 -5.17 3.11
C GLU A 247 -12.67 -5.25 3.82
N ARG A 248 -13.24 -4.10 4.22
CA ARG A 248 -14.56 -4.06 4.86
C ARG A 248 -15.66 -4.51 3.92
N VAL A 249 -15.61 -4.09 2.65
CA VAL A 249 -16.57 -4.53 1.62
C VAL A 249 -16.38 -6.01 1.33
N ALA A 250 -15.14 -6.48 1.20
CA ALA A 250 -14.82 -7.89 0.99
C ALA A 250 -15.39 -8.73 2.15
N TYR A 251 -15.09 -8.35 3.40
CA TYR A 251 -15.59 -9.01 4.60
C TYR A 251 -17.13 -9.09 4.64
N ALA A 252 -17.82 -8.00 4.24
CA ALA A 252 -19.28 -7.96 4.16
C ALA A 252 -19.85 -8.75 2.97
N SER A 253 -19.05 -8.99 1.92
CA SER A 253 -19.44 -9.75 0.73
C SER A 253 -19.20 -11.26 0.84
N ILE A 254 -18.41 -11.70 1.83
CA ILE A 254 -18.21 -13.12 2.11
C ILE A 254 -19.54 -13.71 2.60
N ASP A 255 -19.98 -14.79 1.95
CA ASP A 255 -21.13 -15.55 2.42
C ASP A 255 -20.73 -16.41 3.62
N TRP A 256 -20.98 -15.89 4.82
CA TRP A 256 -20.71 -16.57 6.08
C TRP A 256 -21.61 -17.80 6.32
N HIS A 257 -22.61 -18.06 5.47
CA HIS A 257 -23.45 -19.26 5.56
C HIS A 257 -22.95 -20.42 4.69
N ASP A 258 -21.99 -20.17 3.79
CA ASP A 258 -21.32 -21.21 3.00
C ASP A 258 -20.11 -21.75 3.78
N PHE A 259 -20.39 -22.52 4.83
CA PHE A 259 -19.35 -23.20 5.60
C PHE A 259 -19.51 -24.71 5.49
N VAL A 260 -18.38 -25.39 5.34
CA VAL A 260 -18.27 -26.84 5.50
C VAL A 260 -17.71 -27.08 6.89
N ILE A 261 -18.55 -27.58 7.80
CA ILE A 261 -18.06 -28.06 9.10
C ILE A 261 -17.23 -29.31 8.83
N VAL A 262 -15.91 -29.21 9.03
CA VAL A 262 -14.99 -30.33 8.88
C VAL A 262 -14.97 -31.19 10.15
N ASP A 263 -14.99 -30.54 11.30
CA ASP A 263 -14.97 -31.20 12.59
C ASP A 263 -15.63 -30.30 13.64
N THR A 264 -16.23 -30.91 14.67
CA THR A 264 -16.83 -30.21 15.80
C THR A 264 -16.04 -30.52 17.04
N VAL A 265 -15.35 -29.52 17.59
CA VAL A 265 -14.65 -29.66 18.86
C VAL A 265 -15.70 -29.66 19.98
N GLU A 266 -15.94 -30.83 20.56
CA GLU A 266 -16.75 -30.98 21.77
C GLU A 266 -15.85 -30.76 22.99
N PHE A 267 -16.16 -29.77 23.81
CA PHE A 267 -15.45 -29.55 25.06
C PHE A 267 -15.95 -30.55 26.10
N VAL A 268 -15.11 -31.51 26.47
CA VAL A 268 -15.44 -32.54 27.48
C VAL A 268 -15.02 -32.05 28.87
N GLU A 269 -15.60 -32.57 29.95
CA GLU A 269 -15.19 -32.24 31.34
C GLU A 269 -13.68 -32.49 31.62
N ALA A 270 -13.03 -33.31 30.80
CA ALA A 270 -11.57 -33.50 30.81
C ALA A 270 -10.81 -32.26 30.30
N ASP A 271 -11.34 -31.53 29.31
CA ASP A 271 -10.72 -30.32 28.73
C ASP A 271 -10.73 -29.13 29.68
N GLU A 272 -11.73 -29.04 30.58
CA GLU A 272 -11.74 -28.03 31.64
C GLU A 272 -10.65 -28.26 32.69
N ARG A 273 -10.13 -29.49 32.79
CA ARG A 273 -9.02 -29.87 33.67
C ARG A 273 -7.66 -29.80 32.96
N MET A 274 -7.65 -29.74 31.63
CA MET A 274 -6.44 -29.55 30.82
C MET A 274 -5.95 -28.11 30.96
N ASN A 275 -4.86 -27.91 31.69
CA ASN A 275 -4.27 -26.60 31.89
C ASN A 275 -3.44 -26.17 30.66
N LEU A 276 -4.14 -25.77 29.59
CA LEU A 276 -3.52 -25.30 28.35
C LEU A 276 -2.73 -24.00 28.57
N ASN A 277 -1.62 -23.85 27.84
CA ASN A 277 -0.85 -22.61 27.88
C ASN A 277 -1.69 -21.42 27.39
N PRO A 278 -1.53 -20.24 28.01
CA PRO A 278 -2.27 -19.06 27.59
C PRO A 278 -1.96 -18.70 26.12
N PRO A 279 -2.97 -18.28 25.33
CA PRO A 279 -2.77 -17.98 23.92
C PRO A 279 -1.80 -16.81 23.74
N MET A 280 -0.95 -16.90 22.71
CA MET A 280 -0.03 -15.82 22.34
C MET A 280 -0.83 -14.57 21.94
N ARG A 281 -0.33 -13.41 22.34
CA ARG A 281 -0.97 -12.12 22.00
C ARG A 281 -0.62 -11.73 20.56
N LEU A 282 -1.53 -11.04 19.87
CA LEU A 282 -1.33 -10.59 18.49
C LEU A 282 -0.02 -9.81 18.32
N ASP A 283 0.28 -8.90 19.25
CA ASP A 283 1.53 -8.12 19.28
C ASP A 283 2.80 -9.00 19.35
N GLU A 284 2.73 -10.14 20.06
CA GLU A 284 3.85 -11.07 20.18
C GLU A 284 4.07 -11.85 18.87
N LEU A 285 2.98 -12.25 18.22
CA LEU A 285 3.01 -12.89 16.89
C LEU A 285 3.53 -11.94 15.81
N GLU A 286 3.15 -10.66 15.84
CA GLU A 286 3.63 -9.68 14.86
C GLU A 286 5.14 -9.39 15.03
N GLY A 287 5.62 -9.37 16.27
CA GLY A 287 7.03 -9.13 16.61
C GLY A 287 7.97 -10.33 16.45
N MET A 288 7.46 -11.57 16.37
CA MET A 288 8.29 -12.76 16.24
C MET A 288 8.98 -12.87 14.87
N SER A 289 10.28 -13.16 14.88
CA SER A 289 11.06 -13.49 13.68
C SER A 289 10.54 -14.78 13.02
N LEU A 290 10.65 -14.92 11.69
CA LEU A 290 10.22 -16.13 10.94
C LEU A 290 10.80 -17.43 11.52
N ALA A 291 12.04 -17.40 12.03
CA ALA A 291 12.67 -18.54 12.68
C ALA A 291 12.06 -18.85 14.07
N GLN A 292 11.70 -17.81 14.83
CA GLN A 292 11.00 -17.95 16.11
C GLN A 292 9.56 -18.45 15.92
N LYS A 293 8.84 -17.96 14.91
CA LYS A 293 7.52 -18.47 14.53
C LYS A 293 7.58 -19.96 14.19
N LYS A 294 8.58 -20.38 13.39
CA LYS A 294 8.76 -21.79 13.03
C LYS A 294 9.16 -22.67 14.22
N ALA A 295 9.99 -22.17 15.13
CA ALA A 295 10.38 -22.89 16.33
C ALA A 295 9.23 -23.01 17.33
N ALA A 296 8.43 -21.95 17.53
CA ALA A 296 7.23 -21.98 18.37
C ALA A 296 6.20 -22.99 17.84
N LEU A 297 5.92 -22.97 16.54
CA LEU A 297 5.04 -23.95 15.89
C LEU A 297 5.55 -25.40 16.04
N MET A 298 6.86 -25.62 15.90
CA MET A 298 7.44 -26.96 16.09
C MET A 298 7.39 -27.44 17.54
N PHE A 299 7.61 -26.53 18.50
CA PHE A 299 7.52 -26.85 19.92
C PHE A 299 6.08 -27.16 20.33
N ASP A 300 5.11 -26.39 19.83
CA ASP A 300 3.67 -26.61 20.05
C ASP A 300 3.21 -27.95 19.45
N THR A 301 3.65 -28.28 18.23
CA THR A 301 3.37 -29.58 17.59
C THR A 301 3.93 -30.75 18.42
N GLN A 302 5.12 -30.58 19.00
CA GLN A 302 5.76 -31.62 19.82
C GLN A 302 5.13 -31.75 21.22
N GLN A 303 4.60 -30.64 21.76
CA GLN A 303 3.91 -30.62 23.06
C GLN A 303 2.51 -31.22 22.94
N ASN A 304 1.77 -30.90 21.87
CA ASN A 304 0.49 -31.54 21.56
C ASN A 304 0.64 -33.04 21.25
N ALA A 305 1.68 -33.43 20.52
CA ALA A 305 1.95 -34.84 20.24
C ALA A 305 2.32 -35.64 21.50
N ARG A 306 2.94 -35.01 22.51
CA ARG A 306 3.19 -35.63 23.82
C ARG A 306 1.92 -35.72 24.67
N ALA A 307 1.14 -34.65 24.75
CA ALA A 307 -0.13 -34.66 25.49
C ALA A 307 -1.13 -35.68 24.92
N ALA A 308 -1.15 -35.88 23.60
CA ALA A 308 -1.97 -36.92 22.97
C ALA A 308 -1.48 -38.35 23.29
N ALA A 309 -0.17 -38.57 23.37
CA ALA A 309 0.39 -39.87 23.75
C ALA A 309 0.13 -40.20 25.23
N ASP A 310 0.23 -39.21 26.12
CA ASP A 310 -0.07 -39.38 27.55
C ASP A 310 -1.58 -39.65 27.78
N ALA A 311 -2.47 -39.06 26.95
CA ALA A 311 -3.92 -39.32 27.01
C ALA A 311 -4.31 -40.71 26.49
N GLU A 312 -3.65 -41.24 25.45
CA GLU A 312 -3.84 -42.62 24.97
C GLU A 312 -3.34 -43.68 25.98
N GLU A 313 -2.32 -43.34 26.78
CA GLU A 313 -1.81 -44.22 27.85
C GLU A 313 -2.78 -44.26 29.05
N GLU A 314 -3.39 -43.13 29.43
CA GLU A 314 -4.43 -43.07 30.47
C GLU A 314 -5.74 -43.77 30.05
N GLU A 315 -6.13 -43.74 28.77
CA GLU A 315 -7.34 -44.46 28.30
C GLU A 315 -7.15 -46.00 28.33
N MET A 316 -5.96 -46.50 27.99
CA MET A 316 -5.66 -47.94 28.08
C MET A 316 -5.57 -48.47 29.52
N ASP A 317 -5.13 -47.65 30.48
CA ASP A 317 -5.05 -48.05 31.90
C ASP A 317 -6.45 -48.12 32.55
N VAL A 318 -7.43 -47.33 32.09
CA VAL A 318 -8.81 -47.36 32.62
C VAL A 318 -9.59 -48.61 32.14
N ASP A 319 -9.34 -49.10 30.93
CA ASP A 319 -10.00 -50.30 30.38
C ASP A 319 -9.50 -51.61 31.01
N MET A 320 -8.31 -51.65 31.63
CA MET A 320 -7.81 -52.85 32.33
C MET A 320 -8.34 -53.02 33.76
N ASP A 321 -8.85 -51.96 34.39
CA ASP A 321 -9.29 -51.99 35.80
C ASP A 321 -10.79 -52.29 35.97
N MET A 322 -11.57 -52.48 34.90
CA MET A 322 -13.02 -52.76 34.97
C MET A 322 -13.42 -54.25 34.87
N ASP A 323 -12.46 -55.18 34.80
CA ASP A 323 -12.72 -56.63 34.63
C ASP A 323 -12.37 -57.50 35.85
N VAL A 324 -12.07 -56.92 37.02
CA VAL A 324 -11.78 -57.68 38.25
C VAL A 324 -12.65 -57.19 39.39
N ASP A 325 -13.88 -57.71 39.51
CA ASP A 325 -14.58 -57.97 40.79
C ASP A 325 -16.01 -58.50 40.55
N MET A 326 -16.14 -59.75 40.11
CA MET A 326 -17.30 -60.58 40.44
C MET A 326 -16.94 -62.05 40.22
N ASP A 327 -16.55 -62.75 41.29
CA ASP A 327 -16.84 -64.18 41.55
C ASP A 327 -15.93 -64.72 42.70
N GLU A 328 -16.38 -64.57 43.95
CA GLU A 328 -16.06 -65.52 45.04
C GLU A 328 -17.33 -65.75 45.86
N ASP A 329 -17.94 -66.93 45.68
CA ASP A 329 -18.86 -67.62 46.60
C ASP A 329 -18.22 -68.97 46.99
#